data_AF-A0A943TZH6-F1
#
_entry.id   AF-A0A943TZH6-F1
#
_cell.length_a   1.000
_cell.length_b   1.000
_cell.length_c   1.000
_cell.angle_alpha   90.00
_cell.angle_beta   90.00
_cell.angle_gamma   90.00
#
_symmetry.space_group_name_H-M   'P 1'
#
loop_
_entity.id
_entity.type
_entity.pdbx_description
1 polymer ?
#
loop_
_entity_poly.entity_id
_entity_poly.type
_entity_poly.pdbx_seq_one_letter_code
_entity_poly.pdbx_strand_id
1 'polypeptide(L)'
;MRKYGKILIIFVLIYLILFGCAGPSKAADVWVDHWASENVDLYVMDDILASGTDSQGPWFAVAVKRVQNGKLDKVVTWRFFKADTVWQYYTSTMVGSRRTGVLVPNKIFEYGMKQLGWSYSSDGMHYY
;
A
#
# COMPACT_ATOMS: atom_id res chain seq x y z
N MET A 1 -36.64 -0.81 -40.85
CA MET A 1 -35.25 -0.40 -40.58
C MET A 1 -35.10 0.63 -39.45
N ARG A 2 -35.97 1.65 -39.33
CA ARG A 2 -35.82 2.76 -38.35
C ARG A 2 -35.98 2.39 -36.86
N LYS A 3 -36.72 1.31 -36.52
CA LYS A 3 -36.91 0.83 -35.12
C LYS A 3 -35.68 0.07 -34.60
N TYR A 4 -35.07 -0.79 -35.43
CA TYR A 4 -33.91 -1.59 -35.04
C TYR A 4 -32.64 -0.74 -34.85
N GLY A 5 -32.48 0.33 -35.63
CA GLY A 5 -31.37 1.28 -35.44
C GLY A 5 -31.40 2.00 -34.09
N LYS A 6 -32.60 2.34 -33.58
CA LYS A 6 -32.74 2.97 -32.25
C LYS A 6 -32.39 2.01 -31.12
N ILE A 7 -32.77 0.74 -31.25
CA ILE A 7 -32.44 -0.31 -30.28
C ILE A 7 -30.93 -0.56 -30.25
N LEU A 8 -30.29 -0.62 -31.43
CA LEU A 8 -28.84 -0.79 -31.54
C LEU A 8 -28.07 0.37 -30.89
N ILE A 9 -28.51 1.61 -31.12
CA ILE A 9 -27.91 2.81 -30.53
C ILE A 9 -28.02 2.78 -29.00
N ILE A 10 -29.16 2.36 -28.45
CA ILE A 10 -29.34 2.22 -27.00
C ILE A 10 -28.39 1.16 -26.44
N PHE A 11 -28.24 0.02 -27.11
CA PHE A 11 -27.30 -1.02 -26.69
C PHE A 11 -25.84 -0.54 -26.70
N VAL A 12 -25.44 0.20 -27.73
CA VAL A 12 -24.08 0.78 -27.83
C VAL A 12 -23.85 1.82 -26.73
N LEU A 13 -24.83 2.67 -26.44
CA LEU A 13 -24.76 3.65 -25.34
C LEU A 13 -24.62 2.97 -23.98
N ILE A 14 -25.41 1.92 -23.71
CA ILE A 14 -25.31 1.14 -22.47
C ILE A 14 -23.92 0.49 -22.36
N TYR A 15 -23.41 -0.10 -23.45
CA TYR A 15 -22.09 -0.72 -23.46
C TYR A 15 -20.97 0.29 -23.17
N LEU A 16 -21.05 1.49 -23.76
CA LEU A 16 -20.08 2.57 -23.53
C LEU A 16 -20.14 3.10 -22.09
N ILE A 17 -21.32 3.18 -21.48
CA ILE A 17 -21.48 3.59 -20.07
C ILE A 17 -20.88 2.53 -19.12
N LEU A 18 -21.14 1.25 -19.39
CA LEU A 18 -20.61 0.14 -18.57
C LEU A 18 -19.08 0.07 -18.61
N PHE A 19 -18.46 0.28 -19.77
CA PHE A 19 -17.00 0.31 -19.89
C PHE A 19 -16.37 1.65 -19.47
N GLY A 20 -17.06 2.76 -19.65
CA GLY A 20 -16.55 4.09 -19.30
C GLY A 20 -16.56 4.40 -17.80
N CYS A 21 -17.46 3.79 -17.02
CA CYS A 21 -17.50 3.91 -15.56
C CYS A 21 -16.69 2.83 -14.82
N ALA A 22 -16.17 1.82 -15.52
CA ALA A 22 -15.25 0.83 -14.96
C ALA A 22 -13.82 1.39 -14.93
N GLY A 23 -13.60 2.45 -14.14
CA GLY A 23 -12.25 2.83 -13.76
C GLY A 23 -11.58 1.66 -13.02
N PRO A 24 -10.26 1.44 -13.16
CA PRO A 24 -9.58 0.37 -12.45
C PRO A 24 -9.80 0.56 -10.94
N SER A 25 -10.44 -0.41 -10.28
CA SER A 25 -10.48 -0.44 -8.83
C SER A 25 -9.05 -0.62 -8.33
N LYS A 26 -8.48 0.41 -7.69
CA LYS A 26 -7.12 0.37 -7.11
C LYS A 26 -7.02 -0.48 -5.83
N ALA A 27 -8.07 -1.19 -5.44
CA ALA A 27 -8.07 -2.10 -4.29
C ALA A 27 -7.28 -3.38 -4.64
N ALA A 28 -5.96 -3.26 -4.75
CA ALA A 28 -5.04 -4.36 -4.98
C ALA A 28 -4.26 -4.63 -3.69
N ASP A 29 -4.40 -5.85 -3.18
CA ASP A 29 -3.51 -6.38 -2.15
C ASP A 29 -2.24 -6.91 -2.84
N VAL A 30 -1.10 -6.31 -2.53
CA VAL A 30 0.19 -6.72 -3.10
C VAL A 30 0.96 -7.55 -2.09
N TRP A 31 1.26 -8.81 -2.43
CA TRP A 31 2.14 -9.64 -1.60
C TRP A 31 3.56 -9.06 -1.59
N VAL A 32 4.08 -8.77 -0.40
CA VAL A 32 5.39 -8.10 -0.24
C VAL A 32 6.42 -8.94 0.50
N ASP A 33 5.99 -9.85 1.39
CA ASP A 33 6.91 -10.61 2.22
C ASP A 33 6.27 -11.88 2.81
N HIS A 34 7.12 -12.80 3.26
CA HIS A 34 6.75 -14.02 3.97
C HIS A 34 7.64 -14.23 5.21
N TRP A 35 7.04 -14.21 6.39
CA TRP A 35 7.71 -14.48 7.66
C TRP A 35 7.60 -15.96 8.02
N ALA A 36 8.60 -16.73 7.61
CA ALA A 36 8.63 -18.18 7.73
C ALA A 36 8.51 -18.70 9.18
N SER A 37 9.05 -17.97 10.17
CA SER A 37 9.00 -18.37 11.58
C SER A 37 7.58 -18.39 12.16
N GLU A 38 6.68 -17.56 11.64
CA GLU A 38 5.29 -17.44 12.10
C GLU A 38 4.28 -17.97 11.07
N ASN A 39 4.75 -18.39 9.90
CA ASN A 39 3.96 -18.69 8.71
C ASN A 39 2.96 -17.58 8.37
N VAL A 40 3.48 -16.36 8.23
CA VAL A 40 2.70 -15.15 7.95
C VAL A 40 3.08 -14.58 6.59
N ASP A 41 2.09 -14.43 5.73
CA ASP A 41 2.19 -13.67 4.49
C ASP A 41 1.75 -12.22 4.73
N LEU A 42 2.48 -11.28 4.15
CA LEU A 42 2.21 -9.85 4.26
C LEU A 42 1.73 -9.30 2.93
N TYR A 43 0.58 -8.64 2.94
CA TYR A 43 0.03 -7.97 1.77
C TYR A 43 -0.19 -6.50 2.06
N VAL A 44 0.43 -5.63 1.27
CA VAL A 44 0.20 -4.18 1.31
C VAL A 44 -1.11 -3.87 0.57
N MET A 45 -1.98 -3.09 1.20
CA MET A 45 -3.16 -2.51 0.58
C MET A 45 -2.76 -1.19 -0.09
N ASP A 46 -2.48 -1.23 -1.39
CA ASP A 46 -1.89 -0.10 -2.14
C ASP A 46 -2.78 1.15 -2.19
N ASP A 47 -4.10 0.96 -2.14
CA ASP A 47 -5.10 2.02 -2.08
C ASP A 47 -5.11 2.80 -0.77
N ILE A 48 -4.46 2.27 0.28
CA ILE A 48 -4.36 2.90 1.61
C ILE A 48 -2.93 3.37 1.87
N LEU A 49 -2.20 3.75 0.82
CA LEU A 49 -0.93 4.45 0.95
C LEU A 49 -1.19 5.96 1.06
N ALA A 50 -0.86 6.53 2.21
CA ALA A 50 -0.91 7.97 2.48
C ALA A 50 0.50 8.49 2.74
N SER A 51 0.81 9.71 2.31
CA SER A 51 2.09 10.36 2.59
C SER A 51 1.92 11.85 2.90
N GLY A 52 2.96 12.44 3.47
CA GLY A 52 3.01 13.87 3.73
C GLY A 52 4.29 14.26 4.45
N THR A 53 4.26 15.47 5.01
CA THR A 53 5.35 16.04 5.81
C THR A 53 4.74 16.61 7.09
N ASP A 54 5.38 16.35 8.22
CA ASP A 54 5.03 16.95 9.52
C ASP A 54 6.28 17.52 10.22
N SER A 55 6.17 17.89 11.49
CA SER A 55 7.27 18.49 12.26
C SER A 55 8.48 17.56 12.46
N GLN A 56 8.35 16.26 12.20
CA GLN A 56 9.45 15.30 12.23
C GLN A 56 10.11 15.15 10.85
N GLY A 57 9.41 15.50 9.77
CA GLY A 57 9.88 15.36 8.40
C GLY A 57 8.90 14.59 7.50
N PRO A 58 9.38 14.02 6.39
CA PRO A 58 8.55 13.24 5.49
C PRO A 58 8.09 11.93 6.18
N TRP A 59 6.85 11.55 5.89
CA TRP A 59 6.24 10.32 6.41
C TRP A 59 5.35 9.67 5.35
N PHE A 60 5.18 8.37 5.48
CA PHE A 60 4.11 7.64 4.80
C PHE A 60 3.48 6.59 5.71
N ALA A 61 2.23 6.26 5.45
CA ALA A 61 1.49 5.23 6.16
C ALA A 61 0.84 4.29 5.16
N VAL A 62 0.80 3.01 5.50
CA VAL A 62 0.25 1.96 4.65
C VAL A 62 -0.45 0.90 5.49
N ALA A 63 -1.58 0.40 5.02
CA ALA A 63 -2.25 -0.74 5.66
C ALA A 63 -1.71 -2.06 5.12
N VAL A 64 -1.46 -3.01 6.03
CA VAL A 64 -0.89 -4.32 5.71
C VAL A 64 -1.77 -5.42 6.29
N LYS A 65 -2.23 -6.32 5.44
CA LYS A 65 -2.88 -7.57 5.85
C LYS A 65 -1.80 -8.57 6.28
N ARG A 66 -1.92 -9.06 7.51
CA ARG A 66 -1.19 -10.23 8.00
C ARG A 66 -2.08 -11.46 7.78
N VAL A 67 -1.64 -12.39 6.94
CA VAL A 67 -2.33 -13.65 6.66
C VAL A 67 -1.51 -14.76 7.29
N GLN A 68 -2.01 -15.35 8.38
CA GLN A 68 -1.34 -16.42 9.08
C GLN A 68 -1.96 -17.77 8.71
N ASN A 69 -1.12 -18.73 8.28
CA ASN A 69 -1.59 -20.05 7.86
C ASN A 69 -2.72 -19.98 6.80
N GLY A 70 -2.61 -19.06 5.85
CA GLY A 70 -3.61 -18.86 4.78
C GLY A 70 -4.92 -18.21 5.22
N LYS A 71 -5.04 -17.73 6.48
CA LYS A 71 -6.21 -17.01 6.98
C LYS A 71 -5.83 -15.59 7.38
N LEU A 72 -6.68 -14.62 7.07
CA LEU A 72 -6.49 -13.25 7.54
C LEU A 72 -6.49 -13.25 9.07
N ASP A 73 -5.35 -12.87 9.66
CA ASP A 73 -5.19 -12.68 11.11
C ASP A 73 -5.65 -11.26 11.47
N LYS A 74 -5.03 -10.23 10.86
CA LYS A 74 -5.41 -8.83 11.09
C LYS A 74 -4.91 -7.89 10.00
N VAL A 75 -5.44 -6.66 10.02
CA VAL A 75 -4.92 -5.52 9.25
C VAL A 75 -4.17 -4.59 10.20
N VAL A 76 -2.94 -4.22 9.85
CA VAL A 76 -2.06 -3.37 10.65
C VAL A 76 -1.65 -2.16 9.82
N THR A 77 -1.86 -0.95 10.34
CA THR A 77 -1.31 0.25 9.70
C THR A 77 0.12 0.43 10.18
N TRP A 78 1.05 0.52 9.24
CA TRP A 78 2.44 0.90 9.48
C TRP A 78 2.61 2.36 9.09
N ARG A 79 3.11 3.20 10.01
CA ARG A 79 3.53 4.56 9.67
C ARG A 79 5.04 4.65 9.78
N PHE A 80 5.67 4.99 8.66
CA PHE A 80 7.08 5.28 8.55
C PHE A 80 7.30 6.78 8.51
N PHE A 81 8.34 7.25 9.18
CA PHE A 81 8.71 8.67 9.21
C PHE A 81 10.22 8.78 9.41
N LYS A 82 10.80 9.85 8.87
CA LYS A 82 12.23 10.09 8.99
C LYS A 82 12.49 10.97 10.22
N ALA A 83 13.00 10.38 11.30
CA ALA A 83 13.41 11.14 12.49
C ALA A 83 14.92 11.42 12.38
N ASP A 84 15.28 12.69 12.24
CA ASP A 84 16.65 13.13 11.99
C ASP A 84 17.30 12.40 10.79
N THR A 85 18.22 11.48 11.06
CA THR A 85 18.97 10.73 10.04
C THR A 85 18.43 9.32 9.80
N VAL A 86 17.51 8.83 10.62
CA VAL A 86 17.08 7.43 10.63
C VAL A 86 15.59 7.31 10.35
N TRP A 87 15.23 6.40 9.44
CA TRP A 87 13.84 6.01 9.26
C TRP A 87 13.35 5.21 10.45
N GLN A 88 12.18 5.57 10.95
CA GLN A 88 11.52 4.89 12.05
C GLN A 88 10.10 4.54 11.64
N TYR A 89 9.50 3.61 12.38
CA TYR A 89 8.10 3.27 12.22
C TYR A 89 7.41 3.00 13.56
N TYR A 90 6.10 3.10 13.53
CA TYR A 90 5.23 2.47 14.51
C TYR A 90 4.08 1.78 13.79
N THR A 91 3.45 0.83 14.47
CA THR A 91 2.25 0.16 13.96
C THR A 91 1.03 0.48 14.83
N SER A 92 -0.17 0.34 14.25
CA SER A 92 -1.44 0.49 14.98
C SER A 92 -1.61 -0.50 16.15
N THR A 93 -0.79 -1.55 16.21
CA THR A 93 -0.80 -2.56 17.28
C THR A 93 0.29 -2.37 18.33
N MET A 94 1.20 -1.40 18.17
CA MET A 94 2.20 -1.10 19.18
C MET A 94 1.57 -0.40 20.39
N VAL A 95 2.04 -0.75 21.59
CA VAL A 95 1.56 -0.13 22.83
C VAL A 95 2.27 1.21 23.06
N GLY A 96 1.48 2.26 23.28
CA GLY A 96 1.98 3.59 23.64
C GLY A 96 2.67 4.33 22.48
N SER A 97 3.56 5.26 22.81
CA SER A 97 4.33 6.07 21.85
C SER A 97 5.62 5.40 21.35
N ARG A 98 5.67 4.05 21.39
CA ARG A 98 6.85 3.29 20.97
C ARG A 98 7.11 3.46 19.47
N ARG A 99 8.37 3.70 19.13
CA ARG A 99 8.90 3.85 17.77
C ARG A 99 10.06 2.88 17.60
N THR A 100 10.19 2.27 16.43
CA THR A 100 11.26 1.32 16.11
C THR A 100 12.03 1.83 14.90
N GLY A 101 13.36 1.74 14.91
CA GLY A 101 14.17 2.03 13.73
C GLY A 101 13.86 1.04 12.60
N VAL A 102 13.81 1.51 11.36
CA VAL A 102 13.70 0.64 10.20
C VAL A 102 15.04 -0.07 10.01
N LEU A 103 15.03 -1.39 10.21
CA LEU A 103 16.15 -2.26 9.84
C LEU A 103 15.94 -2.73 8.40
N VAL A 104 16.89 -2.43 7.52
CA VAL A 104 16.86 -2.86 6.11
C VAL A 104 17.47 -4.27 6.02
N PRO A 105 16.90 -5.19 5.22
CA PRO A 105 15.70 -5.01 4.39
C PRO A 105 14.40 -5.04 5.19
N ASN A 106 13.49 -4.10 4.88
CA ASN A 106 12.10 -4.14 5.33
C ASN A 106 11.19 -4.00 4.11
N LYS A 107 10.54 -5.09 3.71
CA LYS A 107 9.82 -5.17 2.44
C LYS A 107 8.59 -4.26 2.36
N ILE A 108 7.94 -3.98 3.48
CA ILE A 108 6.82 -3.03 3.55
C ILE A 108 7.35 -1.60 3.33
N PHE A 109 8.45 -1.25 4.00
CA PHE A 109 9.09 0.06 3.84
C PHE A 109 9.59 0.27 2.41
N GLU A 110 10.34 -0.70 1.88
CA GLU A 110 10.86 -0.70 0.51
C GLU A 110 9.74 -0.52 -0.52
N TYR A 111 8.62 -1.23 -0.34
CA TYR A 111 7.45 -1.07 -1.18
C TYR A 111 6.92 0.36 -1.17
N GLY A 112 6.71 0.94 0.03
CA GLY A 112 6.19 2.30 0.16
C GLY A 112 7.11 3.36 -0.45
N MET A 113 8.42 3.25 -0.19
CA MET A 113 9.42 4.15 -0.79
C MET A 113 9.39 4.09 -2.32
N LYS A 114 9.31 2.88 -2.89
CA LYS A 114 9.21 2.67 -4.33
C LYS A 114 7.93 3.28 -4.92
N GLN A 115 6.77 3.08 -4.30
CA GLN A 115 5.50 3.64 -4.78
C GLN A 115 5.49 5.17 -4.75
N LEU A 116 6.21 5.77 -3.79
CA LEU A 116 6.34 7.21 -3.66
C LEU A 116 7.46 7.82 -4.50
N GLY A 117 8.32 6.99 -5.11
CA GLY A 117 9.54 7.46 -5.79
C GLY A 117 10.53 8.13 -4.83
N TRP A 118 10.59 7.68 -3.58
CA TRP A 118 11.45 8.25 -2.54
C TRP A 118 12.73 7.42 -2.39
N SER A 119 13.87 8.10 -2.38
CA SER A 119 15.16 7.49 -2.07
C SER A 119 15.38 7.39 -0.55
N TYR A 120 16.16 6.39 -0.13
CA TYR A 120 16.58 6.24 1.26
C TYR A 120 18.02 5.74 1.37
N SER A 121 18.59 5.88 2.57
CA SER A 121 19.92 5.37 2.88
C SER A 121 19.86 4.53 4.15
N SER A 122 20.64 3.46 4.20
CA SER A 122 20.86 2.64 5.39
C SER A 122 22.32 2.20 5.40
N ASP A 123 23.01 2.40 6.54
CA ASP A 123 24.42 2.02 6.74
C ASP A 123 25.37 2.45 5.60
N GLY A 124 25.20 3.68 5.09
CA GLY A 124 26.03 4.24 4.02
C GLY A 124 25.67 3.78 2.60
N MET A 125 24.74 2.83 2.44
CA MET A 125 24.21 2.41 1.15
C MET A 125 23.00 3.26 0.76
N HIS A 126 22.97 3.72 -0.49
CA HIS A 126 21.89 4.52 -1.07
C HIS A 126 20.98 3.63 -1.93
N TYR A 127 19.67 3.78 -1.74
CA TYR A 127 18.62 3.06 -2.45
C TYR A 127 17.70 4.09 -3.14
N TYR A 128 17.41 3.85 -4.43
CA TYR A 128 16.66 4.75 -5.31
C TYR A 128 15.28 4.21 -5.65
#